data_AF-A0A157Z597-F1
#
_entry.id   AF-A0A157Z597-F1
#
_cell.length_a   1.000
_cell.length_b   1.000
_cell.length_c   1.000
_cell.angle_alpha   90.00
_cell.angle_beta   90.00
_cell.angle_gamma   90.00
#
_symmetry.space_group_name_H-M   'P 1'
#
loop_
_entity.id
_entity.type
_entity.pdbx_description
1 polymer ?
#
loop_
_entity_poly.entity_id
_entity_poly.type
_entity_poly.pdbx_seq_one_letter_code
_entity_poly.pdbx_strand_id
1 'polypeptide(L)'
;MSSVSFLDRLLDGVAVEWKALGEVTLPTSNIRWRDASRTYRYIDLTSVSIETKTITETTEITNGNAPSRAQKLVEKDDVIFATTRPAQQRYCLIDDQYSDEIASTGYCVLRANKNEVLPKWILHWVASADFKVYVEENQSGSAYPAISDAKVKEFKIPVPCPENAEKSLEIQAEIVRILDAYTSNATALTAALAAELVGRKKQYKYYRDQLLSFDEGDVEWKALGELAEINTGQKPREIFESATCFDYINAGTSRSGYSAASNCEGDTTTTPSRGQGGIGYVGYQNKPFWLGPLCYKLQSIDKTVLINKYLFYFLQSKSEMLLSLKKEGGVPAVNKSDLVKLQIPVPPLKEQERIVALLDKFDALTNSISEGLPREIAFRRKQYEYYRDLLLGFSRPEDVAA
;
A
#
# COMPACT_ATOMS: atom_id res chain seq x y z
N MET A 1 -10.63 -4.02 30.28
CA MET A 1 -11.15 -5.39 30.46
C MET A 1 -9.94 -6.30 30.53
N SER A 2 -9.72 -6.98 31.65
CA SER A 2 -8.60 -7.92 31.78
C SER A 2 -8.80 -9.06 30.78
N SER A 3 -7.73 -9.41 30.08
CA SER A 3 -7.63 -10.37 28.98
C SER A 3 -7.81 -11.82 29.41
N VAL A 4 -8.93 -12.16 30.06
CA VAL A 4 -9.45 -13.53 29.96
C VAL A 4 -9.84 -13.68 28.50
N SER A 5 -9.04 -14.44 27.75
CA SER A 5 -9.00 -14.36 26.29
C SER A 5 -10.41 -14.65 25.75
N PHE A 6 -10.85 -13.86 24.78
CA PHE A 6 -12.14 -14.10 24.11
C PHE A 6 -12.20 -15.55 23.60
N LEU A 7 -11.05 -16.06 23.15
CA LEU A 7 -10.86 -17.44 22.74
C LEU A 7 -11.00 -18.42 23.92
N ASP A 8 -10.50 -18.12 25.12
CA ASP A 8 -10.62 -18.98 26.30
C ASP A 8 -12.08 -19.15 26.72
N ARG A 9 -12.86 -18.05 26.63
CA ARG A 9 -14.30 -18.09 26.89
C ARG A 9 -15.08 -18.82 25.81
N LEU A 10 -14.64 -18.73 24.55
CA LEU A 10 -15.29 -19.41 23.44
C LEU A 10 -14.96 -20.91 23.42
N LEU A 11 -13.72 -21.26 23.77
CA LEU A 11 -13.25 -22.63 23.87
C LEU A 11 -13.74 -23.30 25.15
N ASP A 12 -13.98 -22.55 26.24
CA ASP A 12 -14.51 -23.06 27.51
C ASP A 12 -13.77 -24.32 28.01
N GLY A 13 -12.44 -24.29 27.91
CA GLY A 13 -11.57 -25.40 28.31
C GLY A 13 -11.60 -26.64 27.39
N VAL A 14 -12.22 -26.54 26.21
CA VAL A 14 -12.24 -27.62 25.22
C VAL A 14 -10.85 -27.85 24.63
N ALA A 15 -10.49 -29.13 24.47
CA ALA A 15 -9.23 -29.54 23.86
C ALA A 15 -9.08 -29.06 22.41
N VAL A 16 -7.85 -28.75 22.01
CA VAL A 16 -7.50 -28.33 20.66
C VAL A 16 -6.43 -29.26 20.13
N GLU A 17 -6.69 -29.88 18.99
CA GLU A 17 -5.71 -30.72 18.28
C GLU A 17 -5.15 -29.94 17.08
N TRP A 18 -3.84 -29.97 16.87
CA TRP A 18 -3.20 -29.32 15.72
C TRP A 18 -2.94 -30.33 14.60
N LYS A 19 -3.74 -30.26 13.54
CA LYS A 19 -3.65 -31.15 12.37
C LYS A 19 -3.04 -30.43 11.18
N ALA A 20 -2.25 -31.14 10.38
CA ALA A 20 -1.74 -30.62 9.12
C ALA A 20 -2.89 -30.37 8.13
N LEU A 21 -2.79 -29.33 7.31
CA LEU A 21 -3.78 -29.03 6.26
C LEU A 21 -4.04 -30.25 5.36
N GLY A 22 -3.02 -31.07 5.09
CA GLY A 22 -3.17 -32.30 4.32
C GLY A 22 -4.05 -33.37 4.99
N GLU A 23 -4.17 -33.37 6.30
CA GLU A 23 -5.02 -34.31 7.06
C GLU A 23 -6.51 -33.89 7.04
N VAL A 24 -6.77 -32.58 6.96
CA VAL A 24 -8.13 -32.01 6.96
C VAL A 24 -8.59 -31.56 5.58
N THR A 25 -7.87 -31.95 4.51
CA THR A 25 -8.26 -31.68 3.12
C THR A 25 -8.42 -32.96 2.32
N LEU A 26 -9.36 -32.94 1.38
CA LEU A 26 -9.66 -34.05 0.47
C LEU A 26 -8.71 -34.04 -0.74
N PRO A 27 -8.49 -35.21 -1.39
CA PRO A 27 -7.79 -35.28 -2.66
C PRO A 27 -8.48 -34.43 -3.73
N THR A 28 -7.68 -33.80 -4.58
CA THR A 28 -8.13 -32.97 -5.72
C THR A 28 -7.71 -33.61 -7.03
N SER A 29 -8.43 -33.32 -8.10
CA SER A 29 -8.17 -33.92 -9.43
C SER A 29 -7.62 -32.90 -10.42
N ASN A 30 -6.84 -33.39 -11.39
CA ASN A 30 -6.50 -32.62 -12.58
C ASN A 30 -7.46 -32.95 -13.72
N ILE A 31 -7.76 -31.97 -14.57
CA ILE A 31 -8.52 -32.17 -15.80
C ILE A 31 -7.76 -33.10 -16.75
N ARG A 32 -8.51 -33.98 -17.41
CA ARG A 32 -8.03 -34.74 -18.56
C ARG A 32 -8.50 -34.04 -19.83
N TRP A 33 -7.66 -33.19 -20.40
CA TRP A 33 -8.02 -32.36 -21.56
C TRP A 33 -8.56 -33.13 -22.78
N ARG A 34 -8.10 -34.38 -22.96
CA ARG A 34 -8.60 -35.29 -24.02
C ARG A 34 -10.09 -35.59 -23.89
N ASP A 35 -10.61 -35.56 -22.67
CA ASP A 35 -12.00 -35.88 -22.33
C ASP A 35 -12.84 -34.59 -22.17
N ALA A 36 -12.22 -33.41 -22.34
CA ALA A 36 -12.86 -32.12 -22.15
C ALA A 36 -13.77 -31.76 -23.33
N SER A 37 -15.06 -31.57 -23.05
CA SER A 37 -16.09 -31.31 -24.06
C SER A 37 -16.64 -29.89 -24.08
N ARG A 38 -16.36 -29.08 -23.05
CA ARG A 38 -16.80 -27.69 -22.93
C ARG A 38 -15.65 -26.71 -22.86
N THR A 39 -15.97 -25.43 -22.99
CA THR A 39 -15.08 -24.31 -22.64
C THR A 39 -15.04 -24.15 -21.12
N TYR A 40 -13.85 -23.85 -20.61
CA TYR A 40 -13.59 -23.59 -19.19
C TYR A 40 -13.04 -22.18 -19.01
N ARG A 41 -13.26 -21.60 -17.84
CA ARG A 41 -12.50 -20.42 -17.42
C ARG A 41 -11.21 -20.85 -16.74
N TYR A 42 -10.12 -20.20 -17.13
CA TYR A 42 -8.80 -20.43 -16.59
C TYR A 42 -8.45 -19.38 -15.53
N ILE A 43 -8.25 -19.85 -14.31
CA ILE A 43 -7.81 -19.07 -13.16
C ILE A 43 -6.28 -19.18 -13.09
N ASP A 44 -5.60 -18.22 -13.71
CA ASP A 44 -4.16 -18.09 -13.60
C ASP A 44 -3.73 -17.26 -12.37
N LEU A 45 -2.42 -17.09 -12.19
CA LEU A 45 -1.89 -16.31 -11.05
C LEU A 45 -2.33 -14.85 -11.09
N THR A 46 -2.61 -14.27 -12.26
CA THR A 46 -3.08 -12.88 -12.39
C THR A 46 -4.57 -12.72 -12.14
N SER A 47 -5.34 -13.80 -12.28
CA SER A 47 -6.80 -13.81 -12.14
C SER A 47 -7.26 -13.48 -10.72
N VAL A 48 -6.51 -13.85 -9.67
CA VAL A 48 -6.88 -13.61 -8.26
C VAL A 48 -6.24 -12.32 -7.74
N SER A 49 -7.01 -11.32 -7.33
CA SER A 49 -6.48 -10.07 -6.77
C SER A 49 -5.80 -10.27 -5.41
N ILE A 50 -4.60 -9.72 -5.22
CA ILE A 50 -3.93 -9.72 -3.91
C ILE A 50 -4.68 -8.84 -2.91
N GLU A 51 -5.30 -7.75 -3.35
CA GLU A 51 -5.95 -6.80 -2.44
C GLU A 51 -7.33 -7.28 -2.01
N THR A 52 -8.15 -7.74 -2.95
CA THR A 52 -9.54 -8.13 -2.67
C THR A 52 -9.70 -9.61 -2.36
N LYS A 53 -8.69 -10.45 -2.64
CA LYS A 53 -8.74 -11.93 -2.49
C LYS A 53 -9.88 -12.59 -3.27
N THR A 54 -10.28 -11.96 -4.38
CA THR A 54 -11.32 -12.45 -5.29
C THR A 54 -10.74 -12.72 -6.67
N ILE A 55 -11.38 -13.62 -7.42
CA ILE A 55 -11.12 -13.78 -8.84
C ILE A 55 -11.70 -12.55 -9.56
N THR A 56 -10.95 -12.04 -10.54
CA THR A 56 -11.30 -10.83 -11.31
C THR A 56 -11.55 -11.22 -12.77
N GLU A 57 -10.54 -11.16 -13.61
CA GLU A 57 -10.62 -11.57 -15.01
C GLU A 57 -10.05 -12.98 -15.19
N THR A 58 -10.69 -13.77 -16.05
CA THR A 58 -10.24 -15.13 -16.42
C THR A 58 -10.26 -15.27 -17.93
N THR A 59 -9.39 -16.12 -18.49
CA THR A 59 -9.40 -16.44 -19.92
C THR A 59 -10.21 -17.70 -20.19
N GLU A 60 -10.97 -17.73 -21.28
CA GLU A 60 -11.64 -18.94 -21.74
C GLU A 60 -10.68 -19.89 -22.46
N ILE A 61 -10.70 -21.16 -22.07
CA ILE A 61 -9.83 -22.20 -22.61
C ILE A 61 -10.60 -23.48 -22.97
N THR A 62 -10.04 -24.22 -23.92
CA THR A 62 -10.52 -25.51 -24.44
C THR A 62 -9.32 -26.45 -24.60
N ASN A 63 -9.55 -27.71 -24.94
CA ASN A 63 -8.47 -28.67 -25.25
C ASN A 63 -7.51 -28.15 -26.35
N GLY A 64 -7.98 -27.32 -27.30
CA GLY A 64 -7.15 -26.81 -28.40
C GLY A 64 -6.20 -25.68 -28.03
N ASN A 65 -6.43 -24.97 -26.93
CA ASN A 65 -5.65 -23.77 -26.56
C ASN A 65 -5.23 -23.71 -25.08
N ALA A 66 -5.56 -24.72 -24.27
CA ALA A 66 -5.24 -24.74 -22.84
C ALA A 66 -3.72 -24.67 -22.59
N PRO A 67 -3.25 -23.71 -21.77
CA PRO A 67 -1.85 -23.66 -21.35
C PRO A 67 -1.44 -24.92 -20.59
N SER A 68 -0.16 -25.30 -20.65
CA SER A 68 0.35 -26.49 -19.94
C SER A 68 0.09 -26.47 -18.43
N ARG A 69 0.02 -25.28 -17.83
CA ARG A 69 -0.30 -25.09 -16.39
C ARG A 69 -1.79 -25.14 -16.06
N ALA A 70 -2.70 -25.09 -17.03
CA ALA A 70 -4.13 -25.21 -16.79
C ALA A 70 -4.49 -26.67 -16.53
N GLN A 71 -4.45 -27.08 -15.26
CA GLN A 71 -4.58 -28.51 -14.89
C GLN A 71 -5.54 -28.74 -13.74
N LYS A 72 -5.61 -27.85 -12.75
CA LYS A 72 -6.28 -28.16 -11.48
C LYS A 72 -7.77 -27.90 -11.58
N LEU A 73 -8.59 -28.93 -11.41
CA LEU A 73 -10.04 -28.76 -11.34
C LEU A 73 -10.39 -28.21 -9.95
N VAL A 74 -11.15 -27.10 -9.92
CA VAL A 74 -11.62 -26.50 -8.67
C VAL A 74 -13.11 -26.68 -8.51
N GLU A 75 -13.57 -26.80 -7.27
CA GLU A 75 -14.98 -26.92 -6.90
C GLU A 75 -15.37 -25.79 -5.95
N LYS A 76 -16.67 -25.52 -5.85
CA LYS A 76 -17.21 -24.62 -4.84
C LYS A 76 -16.65 -24.95 -3.45
N ASP A 77 -16.28 -23.91 -2.72
CA ASP A 77 -15.67 -23.95 -1.39
C ASP A 77 -14.22 -24.46 -1.35
N ASP A 78 -13.57 -24.72 -2.49
CA ASP A 78 -12.12 -24.91 -2.48
C ASP A 78 -11.42 -23.61 -2.08
N VAL A 79 -10.40 -23.71 -1.24
CA VAL A 79 -9.46 -22.61 -1.02
C VAL A 79 -8.26 -22.81 -1.93
N ILE A 80 -7.95 -21.84 -2.79
CA ILE A 80 -6.73 -21.87 -3.61
C ILE A 80 -5.67 -20.92 -3.03
N PHE A 81 -4.42 -21.37 -2.98
CA PHE A 81 -3.28 -20.57 -2.49
C PHE A 81 -2.14 -20.60 -3.51
N ALA A 82 -1.64 -19.44 -3.92
CA ALA A 82 -0.57 -19.35 -4.91
C ALA A 82 0.75 -19.85 -4.32
N THR A 83 1.31 -20.90 -4.92
CA THR A 83 2.59 -21.49 -4.54
C THR A 83 3.79 -20.78 -5.15
N THR A 84 3.56 -19.94 -6.17
CA THR A 84 4.58 -19.05 -6.75
C THR A 84 4.56 -17.71 -6.03
N ARG A 85 5.70 -17.27 -5.52
CA ARG A 85 5.87 -16.07 -4.67
C ARG A 85 4.87 -16.05 -3.49
N PRO A 86 4.86 -17.10 -2.65
CA PRO A 86 3.82 -17.32 -1.64
C PRO A 86 3.73 -16.19 -0.59
N ALA A 87 4.82 -15.44 -0.36
CA ALA A 87 4.82 -14.24 0.49
C ALA A 87 3.86 -13.13 0.03
N GLN A 88 3.46 -13.12 -1.25
CA GLN A 88 2.42 -12.20 -1.77
C GLN A 88 1.02 -12.52 -1.24
N GLN A 89 0.83 -13.68 -0.59
CA GLN A 89 -0.42 -14.06 0.05
C GLN A 89 -1.60 -14.00 -0.93
N ARG A 90 -1.42 -14.53 -2.13
CA ARG A 90 -2.49 -14.61 -3.14
C ARG A 90 -3.30 -15.88 -2.91
N TYR A 91 -4.53 -15.72 -2.47
CA TYR A 91 -5.47 -16.80 -2.21
C TYR A 91 -6.90 -16.32 -2.43
N CYS A 92 -7.82 -17.25 -2.62
CA CYS A 92 -9.26 -16.99 -2.59
C CYS A 92 -10.06 -18.25 -2.25
N LEU A 93 -11.33 -18.05 -1.88
CA LEU A 93 -12.34 -19.10 -1.83
C LEU A 93 -13.02 -19.19 -3.20
N ILE A 94 -13.20 -20.40 -3.72
CA ILE A 94 -13.93 -20.64 -4.96
C ILE A 94 -15.43 -20.58 -4.67
N ASP A 95 -16.13 -19.72 -5.40
CA ASP A 95 -17.58 -19.54 -5.30
C ASP A 95 -18.33 -20.37 -6.38
N ASP A 96 -19.65 -20.23 -6.39
CA ASP A 96 -20.51 -20.89 -7.39
C ASP A 96 -20.17 -20.47 -8.83
N GLN A 97 -19.66 -19.25 -9.02
CA GLN A 97 -19.32 -18.74 -10.34
C GLN A 97 -18.12 -19.50 -10.91
N TYR A 98 -17.17 -19.98 -10.10
CA TYR A 98 -15.95 -20.65 -10.58
C TYR A 98 -15.88 -22.14 -10.22
N SER A 99 -16.96 -22.74 -9.72
CA SER A 99 -17.05 -24.19 -9.54
C SER A 99 -16.90 -24.92 -10.87
N ASP A 100 -16.17 -26.03 -10.84
CA ASP A 100 -15.84 -26.90 -11.98
C ASP A 100 -14.97 -26.22 -13.05
N GLU A 101 -14.37 -25.07 -12.76
CA GLU A 101 -13.42 -24.39 -13.65
C GLU A 101 -11.97 -24.85 -13.39
N ILE A 102 -11.02 -24.27 -14.14
CA ILE A 102 -9.62 -24.75 -14.15
C ILE A 102 -8.69 -23.71 -13.55
N ALA A 103 -7.97 -24.09 -12.49
CA ALA A 103 -6.89 -23.31 -11.91
C ALA A 103 -5.51 -23.74 -12.43
N SER A 104 -4.58 -22.79 -12.37
CA SER A 104 -3.17 -23.03 -12.66
C SER A 104 -2.53 -24.02 -11.69
N THR A 105 -1.57 -24.81 -12.15
CA THR A 105 -0.66 -25.57 -11.28
C THR A 105 0.17 -24.68 -10.35
N GLY A 106 0.21 -23.37 -10.60
CA GLY A 106 0.78 -22.38 -9.67
C GLY A 106 -0.04 -22.13 -8.40
N TYR A 107 -1.19 -22.78 -8.24
CA TYR A 107 -1.98 -22.79 -7.01
C TYR A 107 -1.93 -24.16 -6.34
N CYS A 108 -1.87 -24.20 -5.02
CA CYS A 108 -2.29 -25.35 -4.21
C CYS A 108 -3.82 -25.26 -4.01
N VAL A 109 -4.54 -26.37 -4.21
CA VAL A 109 -5.99 -26.44 -3.97
C VAL A 109 -6.21 -27.18 -2.66
N LEU A 110 -6.89 -26.54 -1.73
CA LEU A 110 -7.20 -27.00 -0.38
C LEU A 110 -8.71 -27.21 -0.29
N ARG A 111 -9.14 -28.45 -0.57
CA ARG A 111 -10.54 -28.86 -0.49
C ARG A 111 -10.86 -29.32 0.91
N ALA A 112 -11.63 -28.58 1.68
CA ALA A 112 -11.92 -28.93 3.07
C ALA A 112 -12.62 -30.30 3.19
N ASN A 113 -12.17 -31.15 4.11
CA ASN A 113 -13.01 -32.23 4.64
C ASN A 113 -14.07 -31.60 5.55
N LYS A 114 -15.27 -31.36 5.01
CA LYS A 114 -16.35 -30.64 5.72
C LYS A 114 -16.89 -31.35 6.97
N ASN A 115 -16.48 -32.59 7.20
CA ASN A 115 -16.76 -33.31 8.45
C ASN A 115 -15.81 -32.92 9.60
N GLU A 116 -14.67 -32.28 9.29
CA GLU A 116 -13.66 -31.88 10.28
C GLU A 116 -13.48 -30.37 10.34
N VAL A 117 -13.46 -29.68 9.19
CA VAL A 117 -13.20 -28.25 9.12
C VAL A 117 -14.08 -27.52 8.13
N LEU A 118 -14.40 -26.26 8.45
CA LEU A 118 -15.10 -25.39 7.51
C LEU A 118 -14.12 -24.88 6.41
N PRO A 119 -14.56 -24.72 5.15
CA PRO A 119 -13.75 -24.11 4.10
C PRO A 119 -13.16 -22.75 4.47
N LYS A 120 -13.99 -21.89 5.09
CA LYS A 120 -13.55 -20.57 5.55
C LYS A 120 -12.63 -20.63 6.77
N TRP A 121 -12.62 -21.73 7.53
CA TRP A 121 -11.62 -21.96 8.57
C TRP A 121 -10.23 -22.03 7.94
N ILE A 122 -10.07 -22.87 6.91
CA ILE A 122 -8.84 -22.96 6.13
C ILE A 122 -8.47 -21.60 5.52
N LEU A 123 -9.45 -20.89 4.94
CA LEU A 123 -9.22 -19.57 4.33
C LEU A 123 -8.62 -18.57 5.32
N HIS A 124 -9.18 -18.46 6.53
CA HIS A 124 -8.69 -17.53 7.56
C HIS A 124 -7.31 -17.91 8.09
N TRP A 125 -7.00 -19.20 8.20
CA TRP A 125 -5.66 -19.67 8.56
C TRP A 125 -4.62 -19.41 7.47
N VAL A 126 -4.97 -19.66 6.20
CA VAL A 126 -4.11 -19.29 5.06
C VAL A 126 -3.89 -17.78 4.99
N ALA A 127 -4.84 -16.96 5.46
CA ALA A 127 -4.72 -15.51 5.54
C ALA A 127 -3.85 -14.99 6.71
N SER A 128 -3.54 -15.84 7.69
CA SER A 128 -2.90 -15.45 8.96
C SER A 128 -1.44 -15.03 8.80
N ALA A 129 -0.94 -14.25 9.76
CA ALA A 129 0.49 -13.92 9.82
C ALA A 129 1.36 -15.17 10.01
N ASP A 130 0.89 -16.13 10.82
CA ASP A 130 1.59 -17.40 11.09
C ASP A 130 1.82 -18.21 9.82
N PHE A 131 0.78 -18.34 8.98
CA PHE A 131 0.92 -19.03 7.70
C PHE A 131 1.88 -18.28 6.77
N LYS A 132 1.84 -16.95 6.77
CA LYS A 132 2.77 -16.13 5.97
C LYS A 132 4.23 -16.37 6.39
N VAL A 133 4.53 -16.36 7.69
CA VAL A 133 5.87 -16.64 8.21
C VAL A 133 6.30 -18.05 7.81
N TYR A 134 5.42 -19.04 7.99
CA TYR A 134 5.69 -20.41 7.61
C TYR A 134 6.07 -20.55 6.12
N VAL A 135 5.31 -19.94 5.20
CA VAL A 135 5.64 -20.05 3.76
C VAL A 135 6.91 -19.27 3.39
N GLU A 136 7.24 -18.19 4.10
CA GLU A 136 8.48 -17.44 3.91
C GLU A 136 9.71 -18.25 4.32
N GLU A 137 9.61 -19.03 5.40
CA GLU A 137 10.68 -19.91 5.91
C GLU A 137 10.85 -21.19 5.08
N ASN A 138 9.80 -21.63 4.39
CA ASN A 138 9.75 -22.93 3.70
C ASN A 138 9.72 -22.83 2.16
N GLN A 139 9.73 -21.62 1.59
CA GLN A 139 9.89 -21.42 0.15
C GLN A 139 11.35 -21.61 -0.30
N SER A 140 11.53 -21.92 -1.57
CA SER A 140 12.84 -22.08 -2.22
C SER A 140 12.96 -21.20 -3.45
N GLY A 141 14.19 -20.82 -3.81
CA GLY A 141 14.48 -19.99 -4.98
C GLY A 141 14.60 -18.50 -4.64
N SER A 142 15.74 -17.90 -5.00
CA SER A 142 16.05 -16.50 -4.68
C SER A 142 15.28 -15.51 -5.58
N ALA A 143 15.37 -15.64 -6.91
CA ALA A 143 14.70 -14.72 -7.85
C ALA A 143 13.21 -15.03 -8.08
N TYR A 144 12.83 -16.30 -7.96
CA TYR A 144 11.46 -16.78 -8.12
C TYR A 144 11.11 -17.74 -6.98
N PRO A 145 10.79 -17.20 -5.79
CA PRO A 145 10.42 -18.02 -4.65
C PRO A 145 9.20 -18.88 -4.95
N ALA A 146 9.24 -20.15 -4.55
CA ALA A 146 8.12 -21.06 -4.67
C ALA A 146 8.10 -22.06 -3.51
N ILE A 147 6.90 -22.54 -3.16
CA ILE A 147 6.67 -23.58 -2.15
C ILE A 147 5.93 -24.76 -2.78
N SER A 148 6.21 -25.99 -2.39
CA SER A 148 5.48 -27.15 -2.93
C SER A 148 4.10 -27.30 -2.29
N ASP A 149 3.15 -27.92 -3.00
CA ASP A 149 1.84 -28.28 -2.44
C ASP A 149 1.97 -29.13 -1.17
N ALA A 150 2.92 -30.07 -1.16
CA ALA A 150 3.20 -30.91 0.00
C ALA A 150 3.58 -30.05 1.22
N LYS A 151 4.46 -29.06 1.01
CA LYS A 151 4.90 -28.19 2.08
C LYS A 151 3.81 -27.23 2.56
N VAL A 152 2.94 -26.76 1.67
CA VAL A 152 1.72 -26.03 2.07
C VAL A 152 0.83 -26.91 2.95
N LYS A 153 0.63 -28.18 2.56
CA LYS A 153 -0.21 -29.14 3.29
C LYS A 153 0.38 -29.61 4.63
N GLU A 154 1.67 -29.42 4.87
CA GLU A 154 2.32 -29.69 6.17
C GLU A 154 2.00 -28.63 7.23
N PHE A 155 1.53 -27.43 6.85
CA PHE A 155 1.17 -26.39 7.82
C PHE A 155 0.03 -26.88 8.71
N LYS A 156 0.14 -26.67 10.03
CA LYS A 156 -0.84 -27.14 11.01
C LYS A 156 -1.86 -26.06 11.35
N ILE A 157 -3.11 -26.47 11.47
CA ILE A 157 -4.21 -25.64 11.97
C ILE A 157 -4.92 -26.32 13.13
N PRO A 158 -5.48 -25.57 14.09
CA PRO A 158 -6.19 -26.13 15.22
C PRO A 158 -7.58 -26.63 14.80
N VAL A 159 -7.95 -27.78 15.34
CA VAL A 159 -9.27 -28.37 15.31
C VAL A 159 -9.78 -28.40 16.75
N PRO A 160 -10.69 -27.50 17.13
CA PRO A 160 -11.26 -27.49 18.48
C PRO A 160 -12.15 -28.72 18.65
N CYS A 161 -12.27 -29.24 19.87
CA CYS A 161 -13.15 -30.37 20.20
C CYS A 161 -12.95 -31.58 19.27
N PRO A 162 -11.73 -32.14 19.13
CA PRO A 162 -11.46 -33.22 18.17
C PRO A 162 -12.35 -34.46 18.39
N GLU A 163 -12.78 -34.70 19.63
CA GLU A 163 -13.66 -35.81 20.00
C GLU A 163 -15.15 -35.61 19.64
N ASN A 164 -15.55 -34.40 19.23
CA ASN A 164 -16.93 -34.09 18.85
C ASN A 164 -16.96 -33.16 17.63
N ALA A 165 -17.12 -33.75 16.44
CA ALA A 165 -17.14 -33.05 15.17
C ALA A 165 -18.23 -31.97 15.08
N GLU A 166 -19.43 -32.22 15.61
CA GLU A 166 -20.54 -31.24 15.59
C GLU A 166 -20.15 -29.99 16.39
N LYS A 167 -19.69 -30.19 17.64
CA LYS A 167 -19.24 -29.08 18.50
C LYS A 167 -18.01 -28.37 17.92
N SER A 168 -17.09 -29.11 17.29
CA SER A 168 -15.94 -28.54 16.58
C SER A 168 -16.38 -27.56 15.50
N LEU A 169 -17.30 -27.99 14.64
CA LEU A 169 -17.80 -27.18 13.54
C LEU A 169 -18.62 -25.98 14.03
N GLU A 170 -19.37 -26.11 15.13
CA GLU A 170 -20.05 -24.98 15.78
C GLU A 170 -19.08 -23.90 16.28
N ILE A 171 -18.01 -24.30 16.96
CA ILE A 171 -16.96 -23.38 17.43
C ILE A 171 -16.28 -22.71 16.24
N GLN A 172 -15.89 -23.49 15.23
CA GLN A 172 -15.32 -22.95 14.00
C GLN A 172 -16.28 -21.96 13.32
N ALA A 173 -17.57 -22.27 13.25
CA ALA A 173 -18.57 -21.42 12.62
C ALA A 173 -18.69 -20.06 13.34
N GLU A 174 -18.67 -20.04 14.67
CA GLU A 174 -18.73 -18.80 15.44
C GLU A 174 -17.48 -17.94 15.22
N ILE A 175 -16.28 -18.54 15.21
CA ILE A 175 -15.05 -17.82 14.92
C ILE A 175 -15.05 -17.29 13.48
N VAL A 176 -15.41 -18.13 12.51
CA VAL A 176 -15.52 -17.74 11.08
C VAL A 176 -16.51 -16.60 10.92
N ARG A 177 -17.67 -16.64 11.59
CA ARG A 177 -18.69 -15.58 11.54
C ARG A 177 -18.10 -14.24 12.01
N ILE A 178 -17.35 -14.26 13.10
CA ILE A 178 -16.70 -13.07 13.66
C ILE A 178 -15.61 -12.56 12.72
N LEU A 179 -14.74 -13.45 12.24
CA LEU A 179 -13.66 -13.10 11.31
C LEU A 179 -14.19 -12.55 9.99
N ASP A 180 -15.25 -13.13 9.44
CA ASP A 180 -15.93 -12.64 8.23
C ASP A 180 -16.53 -11.25 8.46
N ALA A 181 -17.19 -11.02 9.60
CA ALA A 181 -17.73 -9.71 9.96
C ALA A 181 -16.63 -8.66 10.10
N TYR A 182 -15.51 -8.99 10.75
CA TYR A 182 -14.34 -8.11 10.85
C TYR A 182 -13.73 -7.82 9.48
N THR A 183 -13.54 -8.85 8.65
CA THR A 183 -12.98 -8.73 7.30
C THR A 183 -13.85 -7.83 6.42
N SER A 184 -15.16 -8.05 6.44
CA SER A 184 -16.13 -7.23 5.70
C SER A 184 -16.10 -5.78 6.16
N ASN A 185 -16.17 -5.53 7.46
CA ASN A 185 -16.13 -4.18 8.04
C ASN A 185 -14.81 -3.47 7.73
N ALA A 186 -13.67 -4.17 7.85
CA ALA A 186 -12.36 -3.62 7.53
C ALA A 186 -12.25 -3.24 6.04
N THR A 187 -12.78 -4.09 5.16
CA THR A 187 -12.78 -3.86 3.70
C THR A 187 -13.66 -2.67 3.35
N ALA A 188 -14.89 -2.61 3.87
CA ALA A 188 -15.82 -1.50 3.64
C ALA A 188 -15.26 -0.17 4.17
N LEU A 189 -14.69 -0.16 5.38
CA LEU A 189 -14.12 1.05 5.97
C LEU A 189 -12.88 1.53 5.21
N THR A 190 -11.96 0.62 4.86
CA THR A 190 -10.76 1.00 4.11
C THR A 190 -11.09 1.49 2.71
N ALA A 191 -12.08 0.89 2.03
CA ALA A 191 -12.60 1.38 0.76
C ALA A 191 -13.25 2.77 0.88
N ALA A 192 -14.07 2.98 1.91
CA ALA A 192 -14.70 4.29 2.17
C ALA A 192 -13.67 5.38 2.46
N LEU A 193 -12.65 5.10 3.28
CA LEU A 193 -11.55 6.03 3.55
C LEU A 193 -10.71 6.32 2.31
N ALA A 194 -10.47 5.32 1.46
CA ALA A 194 -9.76 5.51 0.20
C ALA A 194 -10.55 6.38 -0.78
N ALA A 195 -11.86 6.16 -0.88
CA ALA A 195 -12.76 7.00 -1.67
C ALA A 195 -12.80 8.45 -1.14
N GLU A 196 -12.89 8.62 0.18
CA GLU A 196 -12.83 9.93 0.84
C GLU A 196 -11.49 10.63 0.56
N LEU A 197 -10.37 9.91 0.63
CA LEU A 197 -9.04 10.44 0.32
C LEU A 197 -8.97 10.96 -1.12
N VAL A 198 -9.52 10.21 -2.08
CA VAL A 198 -9.62 10.64 -3.48
C VAL A 198 -10.50 11.89 -3.60
N GLY A 199 -11.65 11.92 -2.94
CA GLY A 199 -12.55 13.08 -2.89
C GLY A 199 -11.85 14.33 -2.35
N ARG A 200 -11.15 14.19 -1.22
CA ARG A 200 -10.40 15.29 -0.58
C ARG A 200 -9.23 15.79 -1.41
N LYS A 201 -8.53 14.92 -2.14
CA LYS A 201 -7.47 15.36 -3.06
C LYS A 201 -8.01 16.18 -4.23
N LYS A 202 -9.16 15.80 -4.80
CA LYS A 202 -9.85 16.58 -5.84
C LYS A 202 -10.31 17.93 -5.28
N GLN A 203 -10.94 17.92 -4.11
CA GLN A 203 -11.38 19.12 -3.42
C GLN A 203 -10.22 20.07 -3.08
N TYR A 204 -9.11 19.53 -2.57
CA TYR A 204 -7.89 20.29 -2.28
C TYR A 204 -7.37 21.00 -3.53
N LYS A 205 -7.24 20.28 -4.65
CA LYS A 205 -6.77 20.88 -5.90
C LYS A 205 -7.65 22.06 -6.31
N TYR A 206 -8.97 21.88 -6.29
CA TYR A 206 -9.92 22.93 -6.64
C TYR A 206 -9.77 24.18 -5.74
N TYR A 207 -9.82 24.00 -4.41
CA TYR A 207 -9.73 25.15 -3.49
C TYR A 207 -8.35 25.78 -3.46
N ARG A 208 -7.27 25.00 -3.60
CA ARG A 208 -5.91 25.53 -3.72
C ARG A 208 -5.81 26.45 -4.92
N ASP A 209 -6.29 26.00 -6.08
CA ASP A 209 -6.24 26.77 -7.31
C ASP A 209 -7.11 28.03 -7.22
N GLN A 210 -8.27 27.96 -6.53
CA GLN A 210 -9.14 29.10 -6.25
C GLN A 210 -8.49 30.12 -5.28
N LEU A 211 -7.92 29.67 -4.16
CA LEU A 211 -7.26 30.53 -3.15
C LEU A 211 -6.01 31.23 -3.67
N LEU A 212 -5.39 30.66 -4.70
CA LEU A 212 -4.17 31.17 -5.32
C LEU A 212 -4.44 31.73 -6.73
N SER A 213 -5.70 32.04 -7.02
CA SER A 213 -6.11 32.82 -8.17
C SER A 213 -6.47 34.22 -7.68
N PHE A 214 -5.94 35.23 -8.36
CA PHE A 214 -6.15 36.63 -8.03
C PHE A 214 -6.58 37.35 -9.29
N ASP A 215 -7.62 38.18 -9.21
CA ASP A 215 -8.05 38.97 -10.36
C ASP A 215 -7.14 40.19 -10.55
N GLU A 216 -7.22 40.79 -11.73
CA GLU A 216 -6.40 41.95 -12.09
C GLU A 216 -6.79 43.15 -11.23
N GLY A 217 -5.84 43.63 -10.41
CA GLY A 217 -6.04 44.75 -9.48
C GLY A 217 -6.28 44.36 -8.01
N ASP A 218 -6.48 43.08 -7.70
CA ASP A 218 -6.71 42.61 -6.33
C ASP A 218 -5.44 42.61 -5.46
N VAL A 219 -4.29 42.39 -6.10
CA VAL A 219 -3.00 42.22 -5.45
C VAL A 219 -1.88 42.81 -6.30
N GLU A 220 -0.81 43.22 -5.63
CA GLU A 220 0.43 43.64 -6.30
C GLU A 220 1.16 42.41 -6.83
N TRP A 221 1.61 42.46 -8.09
CA TRP A 221 2.42 41.42 -8.71
C TRP A 221 3.88 41.89 -8.79
N LYS A 222 4.81 41.08 -8.26
CA LYS A 222 6.25 41.38 -8.27
C LYS A 222 7.05 40.27 -8.93
N ALA A 223 8.18 40.65 -9.52
CA ALA A 223 9.12 39.67 -10.04
C ALA A 223 9.73 38.85 -8.90
N LEU A 224 9.85 37.53 -9.07
CA LEU A 224 10.38 36.63 -8.06
C LEU A 224 11.79 37.04 -7.60
N GLY A 225 12.61 37.59 -8.50
CA GLY A 225 13.96 38.08 -8.17
C GLY A 225 13.99 39.28 -7.22
N GLU A 226 12.88 40.03 -7.09
CA GLU A 226 12.74 41.12 -6.11
C GLU A 226 12.31 40.61 -4.74
N LEU A 227 11.71 39.42 -4.69
CA LEU A 227 11.11 38.85 -3.49
C LEU A 227 11.99 37.79 -2.82
N ALA A 228 12.76 37.03 -3.60
CA ALA A 228 13.44 35.83 -3.13
C ALA A 228 14.90 35.77 -3.59
N GLU A 229 15.77 35.35 -2.67
CA GLU A 229 17.12 34.90 -2.97
C GLU A 229 17.03 33.56 -3.72
N ILE A 230 17.67 33.53 -4.89
CA ILE A 230 17.70 32.35 -5.78
C ILE A 230 19.14 31.92 -5.99
N ASN A 231 19.50 30.73 -5.51
CA ASN A 231 20.79 30.10 -5.79
C ASN A 231 20.69 28.59 -5.71
N THR A 232 21.69 27.93 -6.27
CA THR A 232 21.91 26.49 -6.09
C THR A 232 22.90 26.25 -4.95
N GLY A 233 23.02 24.99 -4.55
CA GLY A 233 24.04 24.56 -3.60
C GLY A 233 25.19 23.82 -4.29
N GLN A 234 25.77 22.87 -3.57
CA GLN A 234 26.97 22.14 -3.99
C GLN A 234 26.85 20.65 -3.67
N LYS A 235 27.63 19.82 -4.35
CA LYS A 235 27.64 18.37 -4.06
C LYS A 235 28.29 18.17 -2.68
N PRO A 236 27.70 17.38 -1.77
CA PRO A 236 28.35 17.05 -0.51
C PRO A 236 29.60 16.21 -0.75
N ARG A 237 30.56 16.25 0.19
CA ARG A 237 31.79 15.44 0.13
C ARG A 237 31.48 13.95 0.12
N GLU A 238 30.49 13.54 0.90
CA GLU A 238 30.02 12.18 1.06
C GLU A 238 28.49 12.16 1.02
N ILE A 239 27.90 11.13 0.42
CA ILE A 239 26.46 10.91 0.34
C ILE A 239 26.18 9.59 1.05
N PHE A 240 25.39 9.64 2.11
CA PHE A 240 25.00 8.46 2.88
C PHE A 240 23.68 7.90 2.34
N GLU A 241 23.57 6.57 2.34
CA GLU A 241 22.31 5.87 2.05
C GLU A 241 21.43 5.73 3.29
N SER A 242 22.05 5.63 4.47
CA SER A 242 21.36 5.57 5.75
C SER A 242 21.04 6.97 6.28
N ALA A 243 19.94 7.06 7.03
CA ALA A 243 19.44 8.33 7.52
C ALA A 243 20.42 9.01 8.48
N THR A 244 20.70 10.28 8.23
CA THR A 244 21.39 11.20 9.14
C THR A 244 20.41 12.29 9.61
N CYS A 245 20.92 13.32 10.28
CA CYS A 245 20.14 14.50 10.64
C CYS A 245 19.75 15.39 9.44
N PHE A 246 20.37 15.23 8.27
CA PHE A 246 20.21 16.15 7.14
C PHE A 246 19.97 15.43 5.82
N ASP A 247 18.87 15.78 5.18
CA ASP A 247 18.54 15.29 3.84
C ASP A 247 19.42 15.96 2.78
N TYR A 248 19.88 15.19 1.80
CA TYR A 248 20.50 15.73 0.60
C TYR A 248 19.46 15.90 -0.51
N ILE A 249 19.18 17.15 -0.90
CA ILE A 249 18.20 17.48 -1.93
C ILE A 249 18.94 18.00 -3.17
N ASN A 250 19.13 17.13 -4.18
CA ASN A 250 19.86 17.50 -5.39
C ASN A 250 18.96 17.97 -6.53
N ALA A 251 17.93 17.20 -6.87
CA ALA A 251 17.03 17.51 -8.00
C ALA A 251 15.71 18.16 -7.53
N GLY A 252 15.60 18.53 -6.26
CA GLY A 252 14.40 19.17 -5.70
C GLY A 252 13.14 18.29 -5.63
N THR A 253 13.09 17.14 -6.32
CA THR A 253 11.93 16.23 -6.43
C THR A 253 11.81 15.28 -5.25
N SER A 254 12.89 14.56 -4.96
CA SER A 254 12.97 13.58 -3.89
C SER A 254 14.34 13.66 -3.22
N ARG A 255 14.41 13.07 -2.02
CA ARG A 255 15.66 12.90 -1.30
C ARG A 255 16.66 12.13 -2.17
N SER A 256 17.84 12.71 -2.36
CA SER A 256 18.93 12.14 -3.16
C SER A 256 19.98 11.40 -2.31
N GLY A 257 19.71 11.24 -1.02
CA GLY A 257 20.57 10.65 0.00
C GLY A 257 20.56 11.49 1.28
N TYR A 258 21.56 11.32 2.11
CA TYR A 258 21.76 12.09 3.34
C TYR A 258 23.17 12.67 3.41
N SER A 259 23.34 13.68 4.26
CA SER A 259 24.64 14.34 4.51
C SER A 259 24.92 14.46 6.00
N ALA A 260 26.19 14.54 6.39
CA ALA A 260 26.58 14.72 7.79
C ALA A 260 26.29 16.12 8.34
N ALA A 261 26.11 17.11 7.46
CA ALA A 261 25.86 18.51 7.80
C ALA A 261 24.76 19.10 6.90
N SER A 262 24.28 20.30 7.23
CA SER A 262 23.47 21.15 6.36
C SER A 262 24.31 22.25 5.70
N ASN A 263 23.83 22.78 4.58
CA ASN A 263 24.31 24.05 4.01
C ASN A 263 23.16 25.04 3.74
N CYS A 264 21.94 24.67 4.16
CA CYS A 264 20.73 25.47 4.09
C CYS A 264 19.90 25.22 5.36
N GLU A 265 19.44 26.29 5.99
CA GLU A 265 18.72 26.24 7.28
C GLU A 265 17.27 25.72 7.17
N GLY A 266 16.75 25.52 5.96
CA GLY A 266 15.34 25.20 5.75
C GLY A 266 14.46 26.44 5.66
N ASP A 267 13.18 26.31 6.02
CA ASP A 267 12.12 27.27 5.69
C ASP A 267 12.26 27.81 4.26
N THR A 268 12.35 26.90 3.28
CA THR A 268 12.74 27.26 1.91
C THR A 268 11.99 26.48 0.86
N THR A 269 11.51 27.18 -0.16
CA THR A 269 10.92 26.59 -1.36
C THR A 269 12.03 26.14 -2.30
N THR A 270 11.87 24.96 -2.91
CA THR A 270 12.89 24.36 -3.78
C THR A 270 12.30 23.94 -5.11
N THR A 271 13.06 24.12 -6.18
CA THR A 271 12.72 23.59 -7.52
C THR A 271 13.98 23.07 -8.21
N PRO A 272 13.94 21.97 -8.99
CA PRO A 272 15.07 21.57 -9.80
C PRO A 272 15.51 22.68 -10.76
N SER A 273 16.83 22.82 -10.92
CA SER A 273 17.42 23.68 -11.95
C SER A 273 17.60 22.94 -13.27
N ARG A 274 17.72 21.60 -13.25
CA ARG A 274 17.95 20.75 -14.43
C ARG A 274 17.64 19.27 -14.16
N GLY A 275 17.18 18.54 -15.18
CA GLY A 275 16.92 17.08 -15.12
C GLY A 275 15.89 16.58 -16.14
N GLN A 276 15.89 15.27 -16.42
CA GLN A 276 15.04 14.64 -17.45
C GLN A 276 13.56 14.43 -17.05
N GLY A 277 13.16 14.76 -15.83
CA GLY A 277 11.77 14.59 -15.39
C GLY A 277 11.35 15.35 -14.13
N GLY A 278 12.23 16.20 -13.58
CA GLY A 278 11.94 16.96 -12.35
C GLY A 278 11.45 18.39 -12.57
N ILE A 279 11.71 18.98 -13.75
CA ILE A 279 11.35 20.38 -14.03
C ILE A 279 9.84 20.60 -13.84
N GLY A 280 9.49 21.66 -13.11
CA GLY A 280 8.10 21.96 -12.72
C GLY A 280 7.73 21.45 -11.33
N TYR A 281 8.55 20.59 -10.71
CA TYR A 281 8.34 20.18 -9.32
C TYR A 281 8.67 21.31 -8.34
N VAL A 282 7.83 21.45 -7.31
CA VAL A 282 8.04 22.41 -6.23
C VAL A 282 8.02 21.67 -4.90
N GLY A 283 9.14 21.74 -4.18
CA GLY A 283 9.31 21.20 -2.85
C GLY A 283 9.36 22.30 -1.79
N TYR A 284 9.20 21.92 -0.52
CA TYR A 284 9.41 22.80 0.62
C TYR A 284 10.25 22.07 1.67
N GLN A 285 11.35 22.67 2.07
CA GLN A 285 12.24 22.14 3.09
C GLN A 285 12.03 22.95 4.36
N ASN A 286 11.31 22.38 5.33
CA ASN A 286 11.03 23.06 6.61
C ASN A 286 12.23 23.03 7.56
N LYS A 287 13.03 21.95 7.50
CA LYS A 287 14.19 21.72 8.38
C LYS A 287 15.50 22.00 7.64
N PRO A 288 16.62 22.19 8.36
CA PRO A 288 17.93 22.25 7.75
C PRO A 288 18.22 21.03 6.88
N PHE A 289 18.87 21.26 5.73
CA PHE A 289 19.17 20.23 4.74
C PHE A 289 20.43 20.60 3.95
N TRP A 290 20.91 19.69 3.12
CA TRP A 290 21.97 19.95 2.16
C TRP A 290 21.40 20.19 0.77
N LEU A 291 21.47 21.43 0.31
CA LEU A 291 21.13 21.88 -1.03
C LEU A 291 22.21 21.45 -2.03
N GLY A 292 21.79 20.68 -3.04
CA GLY A 292 22.65 20.23 -4.14
C GLY A 292 22.76 21.23 -5.30
N PRO A 293 23.67 20.98 -6.25
CA PRO A 293 23.92 21.88 -7.37
C PRO A 293 22.80 21.86 -8.43
N LEU A 294 21.92 20.86 -8.43
CA LEU A 294 20.82 20.75 -9.40
C LEU A 294 19.47 21.24 -8.84
N CYS A 295 19.48 21.93 -7.71
CA CYS A 295 18.29 22.43 -7.02
C CYS A 295 18.45 23.91 -6.74
N TYR A 296 17.48 24.73 -7.17
CA TYR A 296 17.35 26.08 -6.70
C TYR A 296 16.67 26.10 -5.34
N LYS A 297 17.24 26.87 -4.42
CA LYS A 297 16.54 27.42 -3.27
C LYS A 297 15.87 28.73 -3.67
N LEU A 298 14.65 28.95 -3.19
CA LEU A 298 13.85 30.17 -3.34
C LEU A 298 13.44 30.60 -1.93
N GLN A 299 14.16 31.58 -1.38
CA GLN A 299 13.99 32.01 0.00
C GLN A 299 13.71 33.51 0.06
N SER A 300 12.63 33.90 0.72
CA SER A 300 12.20 35.28 0.86
C SER A 300 13.31 36.17 1.42
N ILE A 301 13.56 37.30 0.74
CA ILE A 301 14.52 38.32 1.16
C ILE A 301 13.94 39.13 2.33
N ASP A 302 12.62 39.33 2.34
CA ASP A 302 11.89 40.03 3.39
C ASP A 302 10.64 39.23 3.79
N LYS A 303 10.71 38.58 4.96
CA LYS A 303 9.60 37.79 5.52
C LYS A 303 8.39 38.64 5.91
N THR A 304 8.53 39.97 5.97
CA THR A 304 7.41 40.90 6.19
C THR A 304 6.63 41.17 4.90
N VAL A 305 7.16 40.74 3.74
CA VAL A 305 6.52 40.89 2.43
C VAL A 305 6.06 39.53 1.89
N LEU A 306 6.89 38.49 2.01
CA LEU A 306 6.60 37.18 1.42
C LEU A 306 6.88 36.04 2.40
N ILE A 307 5.89 35.19 2.61
CA ILE A 307 6.02 33.94 3.37
C ILE A 307 6.52 32.82 2.44
N ASN A 308 7.61 32.15 2.83
CA ASN A 308 8.20 31.07 2.03
C ASN A 308 7.22 29.94 1.71
N LYS A 309 6.39 29.57 2.70
CA LYS A 309 5.37 28.54 2.55
C LYS A 309 4.24 28.95 1.61
N TYR A 310 3.88 30.24 1.58
CA TYR A 310 2.93 30.78 0.59
C TYR A 310 3.53 30.69 -0.82
N LEU A 311 4.80 31.09 -0.99
CA LEU A 311 5.50 30.95 -2.27
C LEU A 311 5.52 29.48 -2.74
N PHE A 312 5.77 28.53 -1.83
CA PHE A 312 5.69 27.11 -2.14
C PHE A 312 4.32 26.72 -2.70
N TYR A 313 3.23 27.07 -2.01
CA TYR A 313 1.88 26.71 -2.44
C TYR A 313 1.50 27.38 -3.77
N PHE A 314 1.87 28.66 -3.96
CA PHE A 314 1.63 29.38 -5.21
C PHE A 314 2.36 28.72 -6.39
N LEU A 315 3.67 28.45 -6.25
CA LEU A 315 4.42 27.79 -7.32
C LEU A 315 3.94 26.36 -7.57
N GLN A 316 3.48 25.65 -6.52
CA GLN A 316 2.90 24.32 -6.68
C GLN A 316 1.55 24.36 -7.44
N SER A 317 0.70 25.36 -7.20
CA SER A 317 -0.57 25.50 -7.95
C SER A 317 -0.35 25.95 -9.40
N LYS A 318 0.76 26.62 -9.68
CA LYS A 318 1.16 27.10 -11.00
C LYS A 318 2.40 26.37 -11.55
N SER A 319 2.54 25.06 -11.32
CA SER A 319 3.70 24.28 -11.77
C SER A 319 3.96 24.37 -13.27
N GLU A 320 2.91 24.57 -14.08
CA GLU A 320 3.00 24.81 -15.52
C GLU A 320 3.80 26.08 -15.88
N MET A 321 3.77 27.11 -15.02
CA MET A 321 4.60 28.30 -15.21
C MET A 321 6.09 27.98 -15.08
N LEU A 322 6.46 27.05 -14.20
CA LEU A 322 7.85 26.59 -14.08
C LEU A 322 8.22 25.66 -15.24
N LEU A 323 7.28 24.83 -15.68
CA LEU A 323 7.49 23.92 -16.81
C LEU A 323 7.69 24.68 -18.13
N SER A 324 6.99 25.79 -18.34
CA SER A 324 7.14 26.61 -19.56
C SER A 324 8.50 27.32 -19.67
N LEU A 325 9.23 27.48 -18.56
CA LEU A 325 10.61 28.01 -18.56
C LEU A 325 11.63 26.97 -19.04
N LYS A 326 11.24 25.70 -19.17
CA LYS A 326 12.10 24.60 -19.59
C LYS A 326 12.68 24.89 -20.97
N LYS A 327 14.01 24.89 -21.06
CA LYS A 327 14.73 24.93 -22.34
C LYS A 327 15.04 23.52 -22.82
N GLU A 328 14.78 23.28 -24.11
CA GLU A 328 15.07 22.02 -24.81
C GLU A 328 16.25 22.21 -25.76
N GLY A 329 17.07 21.17 -25.93
CA GLY A 329 18.37 21.24 -26.63
C GLY A 329 19.51 20.47 -25.93
N GLY A 330 19.20 19.81 -24.81
CA GLY A 330 20.11 19.02 -23.98
C GLY A 330 19.38 18.45 -22.77
N VAL A 331 20.07 18.25 -21.64
CA VAL A 331 19.37 17.95 -20.37
C VAL A 331 18.46 19.13 -20.05
N PRO A 332 17.14 18.93 -19.86
CA PRO A 332 16.21 20.02 -19.61
C PRO A 332 16.63 20.87 -18.42
N ALA A 333 16.53 22.19 -18.56
CA ALA A 333 16.99 23.13 -17.53
C ALA A 333 16.09 24.37 -17.45
N VAL A 334 16.05 24.97 -16.26
CA VAL A 334 15.46 26.28 -15.98
C VAL A 334 16.58 27.24 -15.62
N ASN A 335 16.73 28.31 -16.40
CA ASN A 335 17.75 29.32 -16.16
C ASN A 335 17.32 30.27 -15.05
N LYS A 336 18.24 30.64 -14.16
CA LYS A 336 17.98 31.65 -13.11
C LYS A 336 17.46 32.96 -13.72
N SER A 337 17.98 33.37 -14.87
CA SER A 337 17.57 34.60 -15.58
C SER A 337 16.11 34.62 -16.01
N ASP A 338 15.51 33.44 -16.20
CA ASP A 338 14.10 33.32 -16.54
C ASP A 338 13.26 33.15 -15.27
N LEU A 339 13.78 32.40 -14.30
CA LEU A 339 13.12 32.16 -13.01
C LEU A 339 12.87 33.46 -12.22
N VAL A 340 13.85 34.38 -12.21
CA VAL A 340 13.71 35.67 -11.51
C VAL A 340 12.59 36.56 -12.07
N LYS A 341 12.14 36.31 -13.31
CA LYS A 341 11.11 37.12 -13.99
C LYS A 341 9.68 36.66 -13.70
N LEU A 342 9.52 35.49 -13.07
CA LEU A 342 8.20 34.98 -12.72
C LEU A 342 7.44 35.98 -11.86
N GLN A 343 6.19 36.23 -12.22
CA GLN A 343 5.33 37.15 -11.49
C GLN A 343 4.66 36.40 -10.34
N ILE A 344 4.81 36.93 -9.14
CA ILE A 344 4.26 36.39 -7.89
C ILE A 344 3.25 37.40 -7.33
N PRO A 345 2.01 36.99 -7.02
CA PRO A 345 1.05 37.84 -6.36
C PRO A 345 1.41 37.97 -4.89
N VAL A 346 1.41 39.21 -4.39
CA VAL A 346 1.79 39.56 -3.02
C VAL A 346 0.57 40.15 -2.28
N PRO A 347 -0.38 39.30 -1.85
CA PRO A 347 -1.46 39.76 -0.98
C PRO A 347 -0.89 40.16 0.40
N PRO A 348 -1.67 40.88 1.23
CA PRO A 348 -1.26 41.23 2.59
C PRO A 348 -0.82 40.00 3.38
N LEU A 349 0.18 40.13 4.27
CA LEU A 349 0.72 39.00 5.05
C LEU A 349 -0.36 38.16 5.74
N LYS A 350 -1.35 38.82 6.34
CA LYS A 350 -2.46 38.14 7.01
C LYS A 350 -3.22 37.20 6.07
N GLU A 351 -3.34 37.55 4.80
CA GLU A 351 -3.97 36.70 3.79
C GLU A 351 -3.04 35.56 3.37
N GLN A 352 -1.74 35.81 3.23
CA GLN A 352 -0.75 34.74 3.01
C GLN A 352 -0.78 33.70 4.14
N GLU A 353 -0.82 34.15 5.40
CA GLU A 353 -0.94 33.30 6.60
C GLU A 353 -2.24 32.48 6.58
N ARG A 354 -3.36 33.12 6.25
CA ARG A 354 -4.67 32.45 6.14
C ARG A 354 -4.65 31.35 5.08
N ILE A 355 -4.08 31.64 3.90
CA ILE A 355 -3.94 30.68 2.80
C ILE A 355 -3.05 29.52 3.24
N VAL A 356 -1.88 29.81 3.81
CA VAL A 356 -0.93 28.78 4.29
C VAL A 356 -1.58 27.88 5.33
N ALA A 357 -2.23 28.44 6.36
CA ALA A 357 -2.89 27.67 7.40
C ALA A 357 -3.98 26.73 6.85
N LEU A 358 -4.74 27.19 5.86
CA LEU A 358 -5.78 26.39 5.22
C LEU A 358 -5.17 25.26 4.38
N LEU A 359 -4.14 25.55 3.59
CA LEU A 359 -3.50 24.56 2.71
C LEU A 359 -2.67 23.54 3.49
N ASP A 360 -1.98 23.93 4.58
CA ASP A 360 -1.27 23.01 5.48
C ASP A 360 -2.26 22.03 6.11
N LYS A 361 -3.44 22.49 6.54
CA LYS A 361 -4.48 21.61 7.09
C LYS A 361 -4.96 20.56 6.08
N PHE A 362 -5.09 20.93 4.81
CA PHE A 362 -5.47 19.99 3.75
C PHE A 362 -4.34 19.01 3.41
N ASP A 363 -3.10 19.49 3.35
CA ASP A 363 -1.93 18.66 3.06
C ASP A 363 -1.73 17.60 4.16
N ALA A 364 -1.80 18.02 5.43
CA ALA A 364 -1.80 17.14 6.61
C ALA A 364 -2.88 16.04 6.52
N LEU A 365 -4.10 16.40 6.12
CA LEU A 365 -5.22 15.45 6.02
C LEU A 365 -5.04 14.41 4.90
N THR A 366 -4.39 14.77 3.78
CA THR A 366 -4.42 13.97 2.55
C THR A 366 -3.09 13.32 2.18
N ASN A 367 -1.97 13.84 2.66
CA ASN A 367 -0.64 13.38 2.27
C ASN A 367 0.21 12.89 3.45
N SER A 368 -0.14 13.26 4.69
CA SER A 368 0.64 12.81 5.85
C SER A 368 0.49 11.32 6.10
N ILE A 369 1.60 10.68 6.46
CA ILE A 369 1.65 9.27 6.93
C ILE A 369 1.65 9.17 8.46
N SER A 370 1.89 10.29 9.16
CA SER A 370 1.89 10.40 10.62
C SER A 370 0.57 10.96 11.16
N GLU A 371 -0.29 11.51 10.31
CA GLU A 371 -1.63 12.00 10.61
C GLU A 371 -2.53 11.90 9.37
N GLY A 372 -3.80 12.29 9.47
CA GLY A 372 -4.72 12.29 8.33
C GLY A 372 -5.19 10.90 7.86
N LEU A 373 -5.79 10.88 6.67
CA LEU A 373 -6.43 9.70 6.09
C LEU A 373 -5.45 8.56 5.75
N PRO A 374 -4.23 8.81 5.21
CA PRO A 374 -3.29 7.72 4.93
C PRO A 374 -2.87 6.97 6.20
N ARG A 375 -2.64 7.69 7.31
CA ARG A 375 -2.39 7.06 8.62
C ARG A 375 -3.58 6.23 9.09
N GLU A 376 -4.80 6.77 9.01
CA GLU A 376 -6.01 6.07 9.45
C GLU A 376 -6.20 4.76 8.67
N ILE A 377 -6.02 4.79 7.34
CA ILE A 377 -6.10 3.59 6.49
C ILE A 377 -5.07 2.54 6.93
N ALA A 378 -3.81 2.94 7.11
CA ALA A 378 -2.75 2.04 7.56
C ALA A 378 -3.02 1.49 8.97
N PHE A 379 -3.52 2.32 9.87
CA PHE A 379 -3.87 1.94 11.24
C PHE A 379 -5.02 0.93 11.27
N ARG A 380 -6.08 1.15 10.49
CA ARG A 380 -7.22 0.21 10.40
C ARG A 380 -6.81 -1.14 9.84
N ARG A 381 -5.92 -1.17 8.86
CA ARG A 381 -5.34 -2.43 8.33
C ARG A 381 -4.58 -3.18 9.42
N LYS A 382 -3.68 -2.52 10.15
CA LYS A 382 -2.94 -3.13 11.27
C LYS A 382 -3.84 -3.58 12.41
N GLN A 383 -4.87 -2.80 12.72
CA GLN A 383 -5.84 -3.13 13.76
C GLN A 383 -6.63 -4.39 13.39
N TYR A 384 -7.05 -4.51 12.13
CA TYR A 384 -7.70 -5.71 11.61
C TYR A 384 -6.77 -6.93 11.71
N GLU A 385 -5.51 -6.82 11.24
CA GLU A 385 -4.51 -7.89 11.32
C GLU A 385 -4.32 -8.36 12.77
N TYR A 386 -4.15 -7.42 13.71
CA TYR A 386 -3.98 -7.72 15.13
C TYR A 386 -5.16 -8.50 15.72
N TYR A 387 -6.41 -8.08 15.48
CA TYR A 387 -7.57 -8.77 16.04
C TYR A 387 -7.88 -10.10 15.34
N ARG A 388 -7.63 -10.20 14.04
CA ARG A 388 -7.69 -11.48 13.31
C ARG A 388 -6.71 -12.46 13.92
N ASP A 389 -5.45 -12.06 14.10
CA ASP A 389 -4.41 -12.94 14.62
C ASP A 389 -4.65 -13.29 16.11
N LEU A 390 -5.25 -12.37 16.89
CA LEU A 390 -5.71 -12.68 18.25
C LEU A 390 -6.79 -13.76 18.29
N LEU A 391 -7.74 -13.75 17.35
CA LEU A 391 -8.79 -14.76 17.22
C LEU A 391 -8.27 -16.10 16.67
N LEU A 392 -7.11 -16.08 16.00
CA LEU A 392 -6.39 -17.25 15.54
C LEU A 392 -5.24 -17.64 16.50
N GLY A 393 -5.12 -16.99 17.66
CA GLY A 393 -4.04 -17.21 18.63
C GLY A 393 -4.27 -18.40 19.56
N PHE A 394 -4.49 -19.59 18.99
CA PHE A 394 -4.63 -20.84 19.77
C PHE A 394 -3.29 -21.24 20.41
N SER A 395 -3.31 -21.77 21.64
CA SER A 395 -2.11 -22.31 22.28
C SER A 395 -1.54 -23.48 21.48
N ARG A 396 -0.24 -23.45 21.19
CA ARG A 396 0.45 -24.55 20.52
C ARG A 396 0.96 -25.56 21.55
N PRO A 397 1.14 -26.85 21.18
CA PRO A 397 1.69 -27.85 22.09
C PRO A 397 3.07 -27.47 22.67
N GLU A 398 3.85 -26.71 21.90
CA GLU A 398 5.18 -26.21 22.28
C GLU A 398 5.10 -25.12 23.36
N ASP A 399 4.01 -24.36 23.42
CA ASP A 399 3.81 -23.26 24.38
C ASP A 399 3.41 -23.76 25.79
N VAL A 400 2.92 -24.99 25.89
CA VAL A 400 2.45 -25.60 27.16
C VAL A 400 3.57 -26.40 27.84
N ALA A 401 4.68 -26.66 27.13
CA ALA A 401 5.83 -27.43 27.59
C ALA A 401 7.00 -26.55 28.10
N ALA A 402 6.88 -25.22 28.03
CA ALA A 402 7.81 -24.22 28.55
C ALA A 402 7.23 -23.54 29.80
#